data_AF-A0A9Q2EVR9-F1
#
_entry.id   AF-A0A9Q2EVR9-F1
#
_cell.length_a   1.000
_cell.length_b   1.000
_cell.length_c   1.000
_cell.angle_alpha   90.00
_cell.angle_beta   90.00
_cell.angle_gamma   90.00
#
_symmetry.space_group_name_H-M   'P 1'
#
loop_
_entity.id
_entity.type
_entity.pdbx_description
1 polymer ?
#
loop_
_entity_poly.entity_id
_entity_poly.type
_entity_poly.pdbx_seq_one_letter_code
_entity_poly.pdbx_strand_id
1 'polypeptide(L)'
;MKTKMPVSQRMLRHIRRHEGMTRQEIARALNITSKEAGSTLNTLRENQRVVAVGAPGKYTYFLFRETQPAFGVHPVQARFTQLLAGVRA
;
A
#
# COMPACT_ATOMS: atom_id res chain seq x y z
N MET A 1 -28.21 -8.35 -11.97
CA MET A 1 -27.27 -7.38 -12.58
C MET A 1 -25.88 -7.60 -12.00
N LYS A 2 -24.84 -7.81 -12.83
CA LYS A 2 -23.45 -7.80 -12.33
C LYS A 2 -23.06 -6.34 -12.08
N THR A 3 -23.03 -5.92 -10.81
CA THR A 3 -22.52 -4.61 -10.42
C THR A 3 -21.04 -4.51 -10.83
N LYS A 4 -20.71 -3.50 -11.65
CA LYS A 4 -19.32 -3.21 -11.98
C LYS A 4 -18.57 -2.86 -10.70
N MET A 5 -17.43 -3.51 -10.47
CA MET A 5 -16.60 -3.30 -9.29
C MET A 5 -16.12 -1.83 -9.25
N PRO A 6 -16.28 -1.12 -8.12
CA PRO A 6 -15.80 0.26 -7.99
C PRO A 6 -14.30 0.39 -8.24
N VAL A 7 -13.88 1.55 -8.76
CA VAL A 7 -12.47 1.84 -9.09
C VAL A 7 -11.57 1.73 -7.86
N SER A 8 -12.02 2.21 -6.70
CA SER A 8 -11.31 2.08 -5.41
C SER A 8 -11.01 0.63 -5.04
N GLN A 9 -11.98 -0.26 -5.21
CA GLN A 9 -11.84 -1.69 -4.90
C GLN A 9 -10.91 -2.38 -5.91
N ARG A 10 -11.02 -2.03 -7.20
CA ARG A 10 -10.09 -2.51 -8.24
C ARG A 10 -8.65 -2.09 -7.93
N MET A 11 -8.47 -0.84 -7.49
CA MET A 11 -7.17 -0.27 -7.14
C MET A 11 -6.55 -0.94 -5.92
N LEU A 12 -7.31 -1.12 -4.85
CA LEU A 12 -6.85 -1.86 -3.66
C LEU A 12 -6.44 -3.30 -4.00
N ARG A 13 -7.24 -3.99 -4.82
CA ARG A 13 -6.91 -5.34 -5.27
C ARG A 13 -5.63 -5.38 -6.09
N HIS A 14 -5.39 -4.34 -6.90
CA HIS A 14 -4.20 -4.25 -7.72
C HIS A 14 -2.95 -3.95 -6.88
N ILE A 15 -3.01 -2.95 -5.99
CA ILE A 15 -1.92 -2.61 -5.06
C ILE A 15 -1.58 -3.80 -4.15
N ARG A 16 -2.58 -4.55 -3.68
CA ARG A 16 -2.36 -5.77 -2.90
C ARG A 16 -1.50 -6.81 -3.61
N ARG A 17 -1.57 -6.88 -4.95
CA ARG A 17 -0.83 -7.87 -5.76
C ARG A 17 0.51 -7.31 -6.25
N HIS A 18 0.64 -6.00 -6.36
CA HIS A 18 1.77 -5.31 -6.96
C HIS A 18 2.07 -4.05 -6.14
N GLU A 19 2.62 -4.26 -4.94
CA GLU A 19 3.04 -3.14 -4.08
C GLU A 19 4.23 -2.40 -4.71
N GLY A 20 4.40 -1.11 -4.37
CA GLY A 20 5.55 -0.32 -4.82
C GLY A 20 5.41 0.33 -6.20
N MET A 21 4.21 0.36 -6.77
CA MET A 21 3.95 1.04 -8.04
C MET A 21 3.64 2.52 -7.88
N THR A 22 3.99 3.29 -8.89
CA THR A 22 3.66 4.71 -9.03
C THR A 22 2.20 4.92 -9.46
N ARG A 23 1.71 6.16 -9.25
CA ARG A 23 0.37 6.56 -9.71
C ARG A 23 0.16 6.31 -11.21
N GLN A 24 1.17 6.60 -12.03
CA GLN A 24 1.11 6.45 -13.48
C GLN A 24 0.99 4.97 -13.89
N GLU A 25 1.75 4.09 -13.24
CA GLU A 25 1.70 2.65 -13.49
C GLU A 25 0.34 2.07 -13.09
N ILE A 26 -0.18 2.46 -11.93
CA ILE A 26 -1.52 2.05 -11.47
C ILE A 26 -2.60 2.52 -12.45
N ALA A 27 -2.51 3.77 -12.92
CA ALA A 27 -3.49 4.33 -13.86
C ALA A 27 -3.48 3.57 -15.20
N ARG A 28 -2.30 3.24 -15.72
CA ARG A 28 -2.14 2.42 -16.94
C ARG A 28 -2.69 1.02 -16.76
N ALA A 29 -2.35 0.34 -15.65
CA ALA A 29 -2.78 -1.02 -15.39
C ALA A 29 -4.31 -1.16 -15.22
N LEU A 30 -4.96 -0.12 -14.68
CA LEU A 30 -6.40 -0.11 -14.49
C LEU A 30 -7.18 0.52 -15.65
N ASN A 31 -6.47 1.04 -16.66
CA ASN A 31 -7.02 1.80 -17.78
C ASN A 31 -7.93 2.95 -17.32
N ILE A 32 -7.40 3.79 -16.42
CA ILE A 32 -8.07 4.98 -15.87
C ILE A 32 -7.19 6.22 -16.05
N THR A 33 -7.77 7.39 -15.85
CA THR A 33 -7.00 8.64 -15.95
C THR A 33 -6.06 8.82 -14.76
N SER A 34 -4.95 9.53 -14.94
CA SER A 34 -4.02 9.87 -13.86
C SER A 34 -4.67 10.73 -12.78
N LYS A 35 -5.64 11.57 -13.15
CA LYS A 35 -6.43 12.40 -12.23
C LYS A 35 -7.34 11.56 -11.35
N GLU A 36 -8.07 10.61 -11.95
CA GLU A 36 -8.94 9.68 -11.22
C GLU A 36 -8.14 8.72 -10.33
N ALA A 37 -6.99 8.24 -10.80
CA ALA A 37 -6.07 7.48 -9.96
C ALA A 37 -5.60 8.32 -8.76
N GLY A 38 -5.24 9.59 -8.99
CA GLY A 38 -4.83 10.51 -7.94
C GLY A 38 -5.91 10.76 -6.89
N SER A 39 -7.13 11.09 -7.31
CA SER A 39 -8.24 11.31 -6.38
C SER A 39 -8.55 10.05 -5.56
N THR A 40 -8.61 8.89 -6.22
CA THR A 40 -8.88 7.61 -5.57
C THR A 40 -7.78 7.24 -4.56
N LEU A 41 -6.50 7.42 -4.92
CA LEU A 41 -5.37 7.15 -4.03
C LEU A 41 -5.37 8.09 -2.80
N ASN A 42 -5.75 9.36 -2.99
CA ASN A 42 -5.90 10.30 -1.87
C ASN A 42 -6.97 9.83 -0.90
N THR A 43 -8.17 9.48 -1.40
CA THR A 43 -9.25 8.93 -0.57
C THR A 43 -8.85 7.63 0.12
N LEU A 44 -8.15 6.72 -0.57
CA LEU A 44 -7.67 5.48 0.04
C LEU A 44 -6.61 5.73 1.13
N ARG A 45 -5.80 6.77 1.00
CA ARG A 45 -4.80 7.18 2.00
C ARG A 45 -5.45 7.82 3.23
N GLU A 46 -6.43 8.70 3.02
CA GLU A 46 -7.23 9.30 4.09
C GLU A 46 -7.95 8.23 4.92
N ASN A 47 -8.44 7.19 4.26
CA ASN A 47 -9.07 6.04 4.91
C ASN A 47 -8.08 5.00 5.46
N GLN A 48 -6.78 5.32 5.53
CA GLN A 48 -5.73 4.43 6.03
C GLN A 48 -5.76 3.03 5.37
N ARG A 49 -6.06 2.97 4.06
CA ARG A 49 -6.03 1.72 3.29
C ARG A 49 -4.72 1.56 2.51
N VAL A 50 -4.08 2.67 2.15
CA VAL A 50 -2.79 2.70 1.43
C VAL A 50 -1.85 3.75 2.03
N VAL A 51 -0.56 3.53 1.84
CA VAL A 51 0.51 4.48 2.20
C VAL A 51 1.29 4.85 0.94
N ALA A 52 1.69 6.12 0.85
CA ALA A 52 2.60 6.61 -0.19
C ALA A 52 4.01 6.73 0.40
N VAL A 53 5.00 6.14 -0.28
CA VAL A 53 6.41 6.16 0.11
C VAL A 53 7.23 6.83 -0.99
N GLY A 54 8.19 7.68 -0.61
CA GLY A 54 9.08 8.39 -1.52
C GLY A 54 8.91 9.90 -1.50
N ALA A 55 9.27 10.54 -2.60
CA ALA A 55 9.27 11.99 -2.76
C ALA A 55 8.08 12.48 -3.61
N PRO A 56 7.68 13.77 -3.48
CA PRO A 56 6.68 14.39 -4.34
C PRO A 56 6.95 14.11 -5.83
N GLY A 57 5.93 13.62 -6.53
CA GLY A 57 6.02 13.28 -7.96
C GLY A 57 6.58 11.88 -8.28
N LYS A 58 7.19 11.19 -7.30
CA LYS A 58 7.74 9.84 -7.43
C LYS A 58 7.23 8.88 -6.33
N TYR A 59 6.03 9.13 -5.82
CA TYR A 59 5.45 8.27 -4.81
C TYR A 59 5.15 6.88 -5.35
N THR A 60 5.48 5.88 -4.54
CA THR A 60 5.09 4.49 -4.72
C THR A 60 4.08 4.10 -3.64
N TYR A 61 3.10 3.28 -4.00
CA TYR A 61 1.95 2.99 -3.15
C TYR A 61 1.98 1.56 -2.62
N PHE A 62 1.68 1.42 -1.33
CA PHE A 62 1.65 0.15 -0.59
C PHE A 62 0.34 0.03 0.16
N LEU A 63 -0.06 -1.19 0.53
CA LEU A 63 -1.15 -1.35 1.48
C LEU A 63 -0.76 -0.76 2.83
N PHE A 64 -1.72 -0.08 3.46
CA PHE A 64 -1.55 0.31 4.85
C PHE A 64 -1.51 -0.95 5.72
N ARG A 65 -0.45 -1.08 6.52
CA ARG A 65 -0.30 -2.14 7.51
C ARG A 65 -0.13 -1.44 8.85
N GLU A 66 -1.00 -1.71 9.82
CA GLU A 66 -0.92 -1.14 11.18
C GLU A 66 0.38 -1.51 11.91
N THR A 67 1.11 -2.51 11.42
CA THR A 67 2.51 -2.68 11.78
C THR A 67 3.29 -1.48 11.26
N GLN A 68 3.33 -0.40 12.05
CA GLN A 68 4.39 0.58 11.98
C GLN A 68 5.69 -0.24 11.93
N PRO A 69 6.46 -0.23 10.84
CA PRO A 69 7.85 -0.65 10.97
C PRO A 69 8.42 0.35 11.97
N ALA A 70 8.70 -0.11 13.20
CA ALA A 70 9.48 0.68 14.14
C ALA A 70 10.70 1.15 13.35
N PHE A 71 10.86 2.47 13.27
CA PHE A 71 11.90 3.09 12.45
C PHE A 71 13.24 2.43 12.80
N GLY A 72 13.86 1.76 11.81
CA GLY A 72 15.15 1.08 12.00
C GLY A 72 15.12 -0.43 12.26
N VAL A 73 13.97 -1.11 12.30
CA VAL A 73 13.93 -2.58 12.48
C VAL A 73 13.21 -3.26 11.32
N HIS A 74 13.95 -4.07 10.56
CA HIS A 74 13.37 -4.88 9.48
C HIS A 74 12.40 -5.91 10.09
N PRO A 75 11.24 -6.23 9.48
CA PRO A 75 10.23 -7.13 10.05
C PRO A 75 10.77 -8.51 10.45
N VAL A 76 11.81 -8.98 9.76
CA VAL A 76 12.51 -10.24 10.07
C VAL A 76 13.29 -10.15 11.39
N GLN A 77 13.91 -9.00 11.68
CA GLN A 77 14.61 -8.75 12.93
C GLN A 77 13.64 -8.70 14.11
N ALA A 78 12.47 -8.06 13.95
CA ALA A 78 11.45 -8.04 15.00
C ALA A 78 10.97 -9.47 15.38
N ARG A 79 10.76 -10.34 14.38
CA ARG A 79 10.45 -11.76 14.60
C ARG A 79 11.59 -12.52 15.29
N PHE A 80 12.83 -12.26 14.87
CA PHE A 80 14.01 -12.89 15.47
C PHE A 80 14.19 -12.49 16.94
N THR A 81 14.00 -11.21 17.27
CA THR A 81 14.06 -10.70 18.65
C THR A 81 12.97 -11.33 19.53
N GLN A 82 11.75 -11.51 19.01
CA GLN A 82 10.68 -12.20 19.74
C GLN A 82 11.03 -13.67 20.04
N LEU A 83 11.62 -14.38 19.06
CA LEU A 83 12.06 -15.77 19.25
C LEU A 83 13.18 -15.87 20.30
N LEU A 84 14.14 -14.95 20.28
CA LEU A 84 15.21 -14.90 21.28
C LEU A 84 14.70 -14.57 22.68
N ALA A 85 13.69 -13.71 22.81
CA ALA A 85 13.07 -13.40 24.09
C ALA A 85 12.38 -14.64 24.71
N GLY A 86 11.76 -15.49 23.90
CA GLY A 86 11.12 -16.73 24.36
C GLY A 86 12.09 -17.84 24.81
N VAL A 87 13.37 -17.78 24.41
CA VAL A 87 14.40 -18.77 24.79
C VAL A 87 15.17 -18.34 26.05
N ARG A 88 15.11 -17.05 26.42
CA ARG A 88 15.76 -16.50 27.63
C ARG A 88 14.88 -16.51 28.89
N ALA A 89 13.60 -16.87 28.77
CA ALA A 89 12.68 -17.07 29.89
C ALA A 89 12.74 -18.53 30.36
#